data_AF-A0A942K2P6-F1
#
_entry.id   AF-A0A942K2P6-F1
#
_cell.length_a   1.000
_cell.length_b   1.000
_cell.length_c   1.000
_cell.angle_alpha   90.00
_cell.angle_beta   90.00
_cell.angle_gamma   90.00
#
_symmetry.space_group_name_H-M   'P 1'
#
loop_
_entity.id
_entity.type
_entity.pdbx_description
1 polymer ?
#
loop_
_entity_poly.entity_id
_entity_poly.type
_entity_poly.pdbx_seq_one_letter_code
_entity_poly.pdbx_strand_id
1 'polypeptide(L)'
;MMLSLRFIPGLFFGLLLMLGGQAVFAAGPVFTPAPPSVAATSYFLMDFNSSRVLAEKDADKRVSPASLTKIMTVYVVFRELKAGHLTLTDNVTISQNAWQTGGS
;
A
#
# COMPACT_ATOMS: atom_id res chain seq x y z
N MET A 1 -7.27 61.16 -33.38
CA MET A 1 -7.11 59.99 -34.27
C MET A 1 -7.34 58.75 -33.43
N MET A 2 -8.56 58.20 -33.50
CA MET A 2 -9.08 57.15 -32.61
C MET A 2 -8.37 55.82 -32.87
N LEU A 3 -7.66 55.29 -31.87
CA LEU A 3 -7.16 53.91 -31.93
C LEU A 3 -8.37 52.98 -31.85
N SER A 4 -8.71 52.35 -32.96
CA SER A 4 -9.86 51.45 -33.08
C SER A 4 -9.67 50.21 -32.20
N LEU A 5 -10.50 50.11 -31.16
CA LEU A 5 -10.60 49.02 -30.20
C LEU A 5 -11.21 47.73 -30.83
N ARG A 6 -10.67 47.28 -31.97
CA ARG A 6 -11.18 46.12 -32.72
C ARG A 6 -10.23 44.90 -32.70
N PHE A 7 -9.09 45.00 -32.00
CA PHE A 7 -8.02 43.99 -32.00
C PHE A 7 -7.86 43.18 -30.71
N ILE A 8 -8.69 43.40 -29.69
CA ILE A 8 -8.62 42.69 -28.40
C ILE A 8 -9.19 41.25 -28.43
N PRO A 9 -10.21 40.87 -29.23
CA PRO A 9 -10.78 39.52 -29.17
C PRO A 9 -9.80 38.42 -29.61
N GLY A 10 -8.93 38.72 -30.58
CA GLY A 10 -7.98 37.76 -31.13
C GLY A 10 -6.87 37.36 -30.16
N LEU A 11 -6.44 38.30 -29.30
CA LEU A 11 -5.42 38.03 -28.29
C LEU A 11 -5.96 37.14 -27.16
N PHE A 12 -7.22 37.36 -26.76
CA PHE A 12 -7.90 36.53 -25.77
C PHE A 12 -8.18 35.11 -26.28
N PHE A 13 -8.56 34.99 -27.56
CA PHE A 13 -8.78 33.71 -28.22
C PHE A 13 -7.47 32.92 -28.39
N GLY A 14 -6.37 33.59 -28.73
CA GLY A 14 -5.03 32.98 -28.82
C GLY A 14 -4.51 32.52 -27.46
N LEU A 15 -4.73 33.29 -26.39
CA LEU A 15 -4.34 32.92 -25.03
C LEU A 15 -5.16 31.73 -24.49
N LEU A 16 -6.46 31.67 -24.82
CA LEU A 16 -7.34 30.54 -24.48
C LEU A 16 -6.93 29.24 -25.20
N LEU A 17 -6.48 29.34 -26.45
CA LEU A 17 -5.92 28.21 -27.21
C LEU A 17 -4.58 27.74 -26.66
N MET A 18 -3.72 28.63 -26.17
CA MET A 18 -2.45 28.25 -25.55
C MET A 18 -2.62 27.60 -24.17
N LEU A 19 -3.67 27.96 -23.41
CA LEU A 19 -4.01 27.32 -22.13
C LEU A 19 -4.65 25.93 -22.29
N GLY A 20 -5.28 25.64 -23.44
CA GLY A 20 -5.88 24.34 -23.74
C GLY A 20 -4.90 23.25 -24.21
N GLY A 21 -3.66 23.62 -24.52
CA GLY A 21 -2.62 22.73 -25.04
C GLY A 21 -1.80 22.00 -23.98
N GLN A 22 -2.40 21.56 -22.87
CA GLN A 22 -1.70 20.71 -21.91
C GLN A 22 -1.47 19.33 -22.57
N ALA A 23 -0.20 18.96 -22.75
CA ALA A 23 0.18 17.65 -23.24
C ALA A 23 -0.32 16.58 -22.26
N VAL A 24 -1.26 15.76 -22.70
CA VAL A 24 -1.59 14.51 -22.02
C VAL A 24 -0.37 13.60 -22.18
N PHE A 25 0.49 13.55 -21.17
CA PHE A 25 1.52 12.52 -21.10
C PHE A 25 0.80 11.18 -20.99
N ALA A 26 0.66 10.50 -22.12
CA ALA A 26 0.25 9.10 -22.14
C ALA A 26 1.35 8.30 -21.43
N ALA A 27 1.08 7.82 -20.22
CA ALA A 27 1.93 6.84 -19.57
C ALA A 27 2.07 5.64 -20.52
N GLY A 28 3.30 5.37 -20.96
CA GLY A 28 3.58 4.21 -21.82
C GLY A 28 3.14 2.90 -21.15
N PRO A 29 2.96 1.82 -21.93
CA PRO A 29 2.55 0.54 -21.38
C PRO A 29 3.54 0.09 -20.29
N VAL A 30 3.04 -0.04 -19.06
CA VAL A 30 3.81 -0.55 -17.93
C VAL A 30 4.01 -2.06 -18.14
N PHE A 31 5.22 -2.47 -18.48
CA PHE A 31 5.58 -3.87 -18.61
C PHE A 31 5.75 -4.49 -17.22
N THR A 32 4.73 -5.22 -16.75
CA THR A 32 4.88 -6.12 -15.60
C THR A 32 5.26 -7.50 -16.11
N PRO A 33 6.44 -8.04 -15.78
CA PRO A 33 6.82 -9.39 -16.17
C PRO A 33 5.87 -10.42 -15.53
N ALA A 34 5.78 -11.60 -16.14
CA ALA A 34 5.11 -12.72 -15.50
C ALA A 34 5.83 -13.08 -14.18
N PRO A 35 5.10 -13.51 -13.14
CA PRO A 35 5.73 -13.95 -11.90
C PRO A 35 6.72 -15.10 -12.12
N PRO A 36 7.86 -15.13 -11.41
CA PRO A 36 8.80 -16.24 -11.48
C PRO A 36 8.19 -17.51 -10.88
N SER A 37 8.76 -18.66 -11.25
CA SER A 37 8.48 -19.91 -10.52
C SER A 37 9.14 -19.84 -9.15
N VAL A 38 8.35 -20.06 -8.10
CA VAL A 38 8.81 -20.09 -6.70
C VAL A 38 8.64 -21.50 -6.17
N ALA A 39 9.68 -22.04 -5.53
CA ALA A 39 9.66 -23.34 -4.85
C ALA A 39 8.88 -23.26 -3.52
N ALA A 40 7.60 -22.89 -3.60
CA ALA A 40 6.69 -22.81 -2.48
C ALA A 40 5.35 -23.48 -2.83
N THR A 41 4.69 -24.03 -1.81
CA THR A 41 3.34 -24.57 -1.93
C THR A 41 2.30 -23.48 -2.14
N SER A 42 2.50 -22.29 -1.57
CA SER A 42 1.68 -21.10 -1.75
C SER A 42 2.53 -19.84 -1.53
N TYR A 43 2.17 -18.72 -2.16
CA TYR A 43 2.78 -17.42 -1.89
C TYR A 43 1.84 -16.27 -2.27
N PHE A 44 2.09 -15.09 -1.70
CA PHE A 44 1.36 -13.86 -1.97
C PHE A 44 2.31 -12.66 -1.95
N LEU A 45 2.30 -11.85 -3.01
CA LEU A 45 3.07 -10.62 -3.12
C LEU A 45 2.13 -9.46 -3.44
N MET A 46 2.11 -8.47 -2.56
CA MET A 46 1.25 -7.29 -2.67
C MET A 46 2.09 -6.02 -2.44
N ASP A 47 1.81 -4.99 -3.23
CA ASP A 47 2.28 -3.64 -2.94
C ASP A 47 1.49 -3.05 -1.77
N PHE A 48 2.19 -2.59 -0.73
CA PHE A 48 1.56 -2.10 0.50
C PHE A 48 0.72 -0.83 0.31
N ASN A 49 1.17 0.10 -0.54
CA ASN A 49 0.53 1.41 -0.66
C ASN A 49 -0.75 1.35 -1.51
N SER A 50 -0.73 0.55 -2.58
CA SER A 50 -1.85 0.41 -3.52
C SER A 50 -2.74 -0.80 -3.23
N SER A 51 -2.31 -1.70 -2.33
CA SER A 51 -2.91 -3.01 -2.10
C SER A 51 -2.99 -3.87 -3.37
N ARG A 52 -2.20 -3.54 -4.41
CA ARG A 52 -2.20 -4.28 -5.67
C ARG A 52 -1.47 -5.60 -5.49
N VAL A 53 -2.14 -6.71 -5.80
CA VAL A 53 -1.52 -8.02 -5.91
C VAL A 53 -0.61 -8.03 -7.15
N LEU A 54 0.67 -8.33 -6.94
CA LEU A 54 1.69 -8.38 -7.99
C LEU A 54 1.93 -9.82 -8.48
N ALA A 55 1.81 -10.80 -7.57
CA ALA A 55 1.95 -12.21 -7.87
C ALA A 55 1.34 -13.05 -6.74
N GLU A 56 0.73 -14.19 -7.08
CA GLU A 56 0.22 -15.13 -6.09
C GLU A 56 0.17 -16.57 -6.62
N LYS A 57 0.17 -17.52 -5.70
CA LYS A 57 -0.08 -18.94 -5.97
C LYS A 57 -0.79 -19.54 -4.76
N ASP A 58 -1.98 -20.09 -4.97
CA ASP A 58 -2.79 -20.72 -3.92
C ASP A 58 -2.96 -19.84 -2.66
N ALA A 59 -3.11 -18.51 -2.81
CA ALA A 59 -3.07 -17.56 -1.70
C ALA A 59 -4.17 -17.77 -0.65
N ASP A 60 -5.37 -18.22 -1.07
CA ASP A 60 -6.50 -18.50 -0.17
C ASP A 60 -6.49 -19.94 0.39
N LYS A 61 -5.49 -20.75 0.02
CA LYS A 61 -5.39 -22.12 0.51
C LYS A 61 -5.07 -22.11 2.00
N ARG A 62 -5.89 -22.81 2.78
CA ARG A 62 -5.61 -23.01 4.21
C ARG A 62 -4.36 -23.85 4.42
N VAL A 63 -3.40 -23.28 5.15
CA VAL A 63 -2.13 -23.92 5.52
C VAL A 63 -1.86 -23.69 7.01
N SER A 64 -1.05 -24.57 7.63
CA SER A 64 -0.61 -24.34 9.01
C SER A 64 0.35 -23.15 9.05
N PRO A 65 0.05 -22.08 9.83
CA PRO A 65 0.88 -20.88 9.87
C PRO A 65 2.18 -21.05 10.69
N ALA A 66 2.27 -22.09 11.54
CA ALA A 66 3.36 -22.26 12.51
C ALA A 66 3.62 -20.93 13.27
N SER A 67 4.88 -20.53 13.41
CA SER A 67 5.27 -19.29 14.10
C SER A 67 4.74 -18.00 13.45
N LEU A 68 4.19 -18.01 12.22
CA LEU A 68 3.48 -16.84 11.67
C LEU A 68 2.25 -16.46 12.51
N THR A 69 1.71 -17.38 13.30
CA THR A 69 0.64 -17.10 14.28
C THR A 69 1.02 -15.94 15.21
N LYS A 70 2.30 -15.79 15.53
CA LYS A 70 2.80 -14.71 16.41
C LYS A 70 2.56 -13.32 15.83
N ILE A 71 2.40 -13.17 14.51
CA ILE A 71 2.02 -11.89 13.88
C ILE A 71 0.66 -11.43 14.40
N MET A 72 -0.31 -12.34 14.53
CA MET A 72 -1.61 -11.99 15.09
C MET A 72 -1.53 -11.68 16.59
N THR A 73 -0.68 -12.40 17.33
CA THR A 73 -0.42 -12.12 18.74
C THR A 73 0.08 -10.69 18.94
N VAL A 74 1.12 -10.27 18.19
CA VAL A 74 1.65 -8.90 18.32
C VAL A 74 0.70 -7.85 17.73
N TYR A 75 -0.10 -8.19 16.73
CA TYR A 75 -1.14 -7.30 16.21
C TYR A 75 -2.15 -6.92 17.30
N VAL A 76 -2.61 -7.89 18.11
CA VAL A 76 -3.49 -7.62 19.25
C VAL A 76 -2.79 -6.72 20.26
N VAL A 77 -1.53 -7.01 20.63
CA VAL A 77 -0.76 -6.18 21.58
C VAL A 77 -0.65 -4.73 21.09
N PHE A 78 -0.28 -4.50 19.82
CA PHE A 78 -0.17 -3.15 19.27
C PHE A 78 -1.51 -2.43 19.17
N ARG A 79 -2.60 -3.16 18.91
CA ARG A 79 -3.95 -2.59 18.94
C ARG A 79 -4.31 -2.08 20.35
N GLU A 80 -4.03 -2.86 21.39
CA GLU A 80 -4.30 -2.45 22.78
C GLU A 80 -3.40 -1.32 23.25
N LEU A 81 -2.12 -1.30 22.83
CA LEU A 81 -1.22 -0.16 23.04
C LEU A 81 -1.77 1.12 22.38
N LYS A 82 -2.23 1.02 21.12
CA LYS A 82 -2.83 2.15 20.39
C LYS A 82 -4.14 2.63 21.05
N ALA A 83 -4.92 1.71 21.63
CA ALA A 83 -6.13 2.03 22.38
C ALA A 83 -5.86 2.64 23.77
N GLY A 84 -4.61 2.59 24.25
CA GLY A 84 -4.23 3.08 25.57
C GLY A 84 -4.60 2.14 26.72
N HIS A 85 -4.94 0.87 26.42
CA HIS A 85 -5.22 -0.15 27.44
C HIS A 85 -3.94 -0.76 28.02
N LEU A 86 -2.83 -0.62 27.29
CA LEU A 86 -1.50 -1.05 27.70
C LEU A 86 -0.50 0.10 27.48
N THR A 87 0.60 0.07 28.21
CA THR A 87 1.81 0.86 27.93
C THR A 87 3.01 -0.05 27.72
N LEU A 88 4.02 0.44 27.01
CA LEU A 88 5.28 -0.29 26.82
C LEU A 88 6.06 -0.47 28.14
N THR A 89 5.71 0.30 29.16
CA THR A 89 6.34 0.27 30.49
C THR A 89 5.55 -0.54 31.51
N ASP A 90 4.45 -1.18 31.10
CA ASP A 90 3.68 -2.02 32.01
C ASP A 90 4.51 -3.23 32.44
N ASN A 91 4.54 -3.46 33.74
CA ASN A 91 5.14 -4.67 34.28
C ASN A 91 4.17 -5.84 34.12
N VAL A 92 4.64 -6.93 33.52
CA VAL A 92 3.86 -8.16 33.34
C VAL A 92 4.45 -9.28 34.18
N THR A 93 3.61 -9.94 34.98
CA THR A 93 4.03 -11.11 35.76
C THR A 93 4.19 -12.33 34.85
N ILE A 94 5.38 -12.92 34.84
CA ILE A 94 5.64 -14.17 34.13
C ILE A 94 5.02 -15.32 34.91
N SER A 95 3.98 -15.94 34.35
CA SER A 95 3.30 -17.07 34.99
C SER A 95 4.08 -18.38 34.81
N GLN A 96 3.81 -19.35 35.69
CA GLN A 96 4.35 -20.71 35.54
C GLN A 96 3.97 -21.33 34.19
N ASN A 97 2.75 -21.07 33.70
CA ASN A 97 2.30 -21.53 32.38
C ASN A 97 3.19 -20.95 31.25
N ALA A 98 3.51 -19.66 31.30
CA ALA A 98 4.41 -19.05 30.33
C ALA A 98 5.83 -19.63 30.40
N TRP A 99 6.33 -19.96 31.60
CA TRP A 99 7.64 -20.58 31.77
C TRP A 99 7.71 -22.02 31.23
N GLN A 100 6.60 -22.77 31.30
CA GLN A 100 6.52 -24.16 30.86
C GLN A 100 6.39 -24.32 29.34
N THR A 101 6.10 -23.24 28.59
CA THR A 101 6.01 -23.35 27.12
C THR A 101 7.39 -23.64 26.52
N GLY A 102 7.48 -24.70 25.71
CA GLY A 102 8.67 -25.01 24.90
C GLY A 102 8.54 -24.53 23.45
N GLY A 103 9.62 -24.70 22.68
CA GLY A 103 9.67 -24.29 21.26
C GLY A 103 9.89 -22.78 21.08
N SER A 104 10.05 -22.34 19.83
CA SER A 104 10.15 -20.92 19.45
C SER A 104 9.43 -20.64 18.14
#